data_AF-A0A934EJ46-F1
#
_entry.id   AF-A0A934EJ46-F1
#
_cell.length_a   1.000
_cell.length_b   1.000
_cell.length_c   1.000
_cell.angle_alpha   90.00
_cell.angle_beta   90.00
_cell.angle_gamma   90.00
#
_symmetry.space_group_name_H-M   'P 1'
#
loop_
_entity.id
_entity.type
_entity.pdbx_description
1 polymer ?
#
loop_
_entity_poly.entity_id
_entity_poly.type
_entity_poly.pdbx_seq_one_letter_code
_entity_poly.pdbx_strand_id
1 'polypeptide(L)'
;MVDNPIDNTTATRECLNNSGMSSTLLGPIFRLPKAGIIRPGIKSLKKGSTPDDQKIYNRMLEEGATWDEIDRSLGTDKNSKSKLIPENVDYFTIRPEDCKNPDDAKRLHDLYADTDGKIRSLPVWFSINEWYNIIPHGLRAFGKIQGIRYYSDIMEKEGDDGNKELVRICRYPLHVEPGKRIYGGRRYGEKPCVPDNCLEYQSGNCKFGGVICCHIPGVRGVGAWLIPTTSWYSLTNIKSTLDIVTNLTRGRIAGLVEPSADTPSRFKTVFRIRKVTETVSMIDIKSGIPTKVEQDLIHLDVDIDLTELAITYNNQRLITTGFSSAVLLNGKTEGMTSQASLLNKPSDNITGISDIDKTTKTKEEKNTASANTGKTLTENAEKLFGILAGKYDTNEQIRAEMERLTKKNSFFDLTDEEAIRAIESLRKPVQKQIEKPANNGSEPDEVKELKNILTALCENPIEVVTRLKELTGVDSFENVTKEMAKKAIEDMTVSTLNDF
;
A
#
# COMPACT_ATOMS: atom_id res chain seq x y z
N MET A 1 41.89 16.65 43.70
CA MET A 1 41.63 16.60 42.25
C MET A 1 40.27 17.23 42.06
N VAL A 2 40.20 18.34 41.32
CA VAL A 2 38.96 19.07 41.09
C VAL A 2 38.20 18.34 40.00
N ASP A 3 37.08 17.72 40.36
CA ASP A 3 36.14 17.14 39.39
C ASP A 3 35.53 18.29 38.59
N ASN A 4 36.11 18.59 37.43
CA ASN A 4 35.47 19.47 36.47
C ASN A 4 34.30 18.67 35.84
N PRO A 5 33.04 19.12 36.01
CA PRO A 5 31.92 18.49 35.35
C PRO A 5 32.10 18.64 33.84
N ILE A 6 32.26 17.52 33.15
CA ILE A 6 32.33 17.50 31.69
C ILE A 6 30.98 18.05 31.18
N ASP A 7 31.03 19.12 30.40
CA ASP A 7 29.86 19.60 29.68
C ASP A 7 29.43 18.54 28.66
N ASN A 8 28.35 17.83 28.99
CA ASN A 8 27.77 16.77 28.17
C ASN A 8 27.48 17.24 26.73
N THR A 9 27.25 18.54 26.52
CA THR A 9 26.98 19.10 25.19
C THR A 9 28.21 19.06 24.31
N THR A 10 29.36 19.46 24.86
CA THR A 10 30.63 19.51 24.14
C THR A 10 31.16 18.10 23.87
N ALA A 11 31.07 17.19 24.85
CA ALA A 11 31.46 15.79 24.67
C ALA A 11 30.59 15.04 23.65
N THR A 12 29.27 15.29 23.60
CA THR A 12 28.37 14.68 22.61
C THR A 12 28.69 15.14 21.20
N ARG A 13 29.03 16.43 21.02
CA ARG A 13 29.41 17.00 19.74
C ARG A 13 30.71 16.39 19.18
N GLU A 14 31.69 16.10 20.03
CA GLU A 14 32.94 15.45 19.62
C GLU A 14 32.73 13.98 19.21
N CYS A 15 31.86 13.25 19.89
CA CYS A 15 31.52 11.86 19.55
C CYS A 15 30.84 11.73 18.17
N LEU A 16 29.97 12.68 17.80
CA LEU A 16 29.27 12.67 16.50
C LEU A 16 30.22 12.85 15.30
N ASN A 17 31.35 13.53 15.48
CA ASN A 17 32.32 13.76 14.42
C ASN A 17 33.22 12.54 14.14
N ASN A 18 33.27 11.55 15.04
CA ASN A 18 34.24 10.45 15.01
C ASN A 18 33.65 9.05 14.72
N SER A 19 32.33 8.90 14.58
CA SER A 19 31.70 7.58 14.43
C SER A 19 31.28 7.28 12.98
N GLY A 20 32.00 6.35 12.33
CA GLY A 20 31.52 5.64 11.15
C GLY A 20 30.36 4.70 11.51
N MET A 21 29.29 4.72 10.70
CA MET A 21 28.03 3.96 10.86
C MET A 21 27.31 4.15 12.20
N SER A 22 26.55 5.25 12.30
CA SER A 22 25.65 5.56 13.42
C SER A 22 24.37 4.70 13.38
N SER A 23 24.30 3.64 14.18
CA SER A 23 23.02 3.09 14.62
C SER A 23 22.37 4.08 15.61
N THR A 24 21.19 4.61 15.27
CA THR A 24 20.59 5.69 16.07
C THR A 24 19.94 5.14 17.35
N LEU A 25 20.26 5.76 18.48
CA LEU A 25 19.70 5.41 19.81
C LEU A 25 18.16 5.49 19.85
N LEU A 26 17.59 6.36 19.02
CA LEU A 26 16.14 6.59 18.93
C LEU A 26 15.38 5.50 18.16
N GLY A 27 16.09 4.56 17.52
CA GLY A 27 15.49 3.46 16.76
C GLY A 27 14.63 3.93 15.57
N PRO A 28 13.81 3.05 14.99
CA PRO A 28 12.97 3.36 13.82
C PRO A 28 11.69 4.12 14.17
N ILE A 29 11.53 4.64 15.40
CA ILE A 29 10.28 5.25 15.85
C ILE A 29 10.08 6.58 15.12
N PHE A 30 9.27 6.55 14.06
CA PHE A 30 8.88 7.72 13.29
C PHE A 30 7.51 8.22 13.73
N ARG A 31 7.41 9.52 14.07
CA ARG A 31 6.13 10.18 14.31
C ARG A 31 6.08 11.44 13.48
N LEU A 32 5.01 11.58 12.70
CA LEU A 32 4.75 12.82 11.98
C LEU A 32 4.50 13.95 12.99
N PRO A 33 5.23 15.08 12.90
CA PRO A 33 4.95 16.22 13.76
C PRO A 33 3.53 16.72 13.50
N LYS A 34 2.81 17.16 14.53
CA LYS A 34 1.44 17.69 14.39
C LYS A 34 1.47 19.15 13.92
N ALA A 35 0.73 19.48 12.86
CA ALA A 35 0.37 20.86 12.49
C ALA A 35 -0.90 21.32 13.21
N GLY A 36 -1.95 20.50 13.19
CA GLY A 36 -3.23 20.83 13.81
C GLY A 36 -4.18 19.64 13.88
N ILE A 37 -5.34 19.83 14.51
CA ILE A 37 -6.42 18.84 14.54
C ILE A 37 -7.61 19.38 13.74
N ILE A 38 -8.15 18.55 12.86
CA ILE A 38 -9.41 18.80 12.16
C ILE A 38 -10.45 17.87 12.77
N ARG A 39 -11.46 18.43 13.42
CA ARG A 39 -12.48 17.64 14.09
C ARG A 39 -13.56 17.23 13.07
N PRO A 40 -13.96 15.96 13.02
CA PRO A 40 -14.97 15.46 12.06
C PRO A 40 -16.42 15.79 12.44
N GLY A 41 -16.62 16.66 13.44
CA GLY A 41 -17.91 17.01 14.00
C GLY A 41 -17.83 18.18 14.99
N ILE A 42 -18.88 18.37 15.78
CA ILE A 42 -18.99 19.44 16.79
C ILE A 42 -19.25 18.89 18.19
N LYS A 43 -19.29 19.76 19.20
CA LYS A 43 -19.91 19.44 20.49
C LYS A 43 -21.24 20.18 20.59
N SER A 44 -22.32 19.49 20.90
CA SER A 44 -23.64 20.08 21.10
C SER A 44 -24.22 19.74 22.46
N LEU A 45 -25.29 20.44 22.84
CA LEU A 45 -25.97 20.22 24.11
C LEU A 45 -26.69 18.87 24.15
N LYS A 46 -26.62 18.19 25.31
CA LYS A 46 -27.42 16.99 25.55
C LYS A 46 -28.92 17.27 25.39
N LYS A 47 -29.65 16.27 24.90
CA LYS A 47 -31.12 16.29 24.88
C LYS A 47 -31.67 16.54 26.30
N GLY A 48 -32.60 17.49 26.44
CA GLY A 48 -33.16 17.90 27.72
C GLY A 48 -32.37 18.97 28.49
N SER A 49 -31.44 19.67 27.83
CA SER A 49 -30.78 20.86 28.40
C SER A 49 -31.78 21.99 28.67
N THR A 50 -31.49 22.84 29.65
CA THR A 50 -32.41 23.93 30.03
C THR A 50 -32.42 25.06 28.99
N PRO A 51 -33.48 25.87 28.90
CA PRO A 51 -33.51 27.03 28.02
C PRO A 51 -32.36 28.03 28.29
N ASP A 52 -31.90 28.13 29.54
CA ASP A 52 -30.78 28.99 29.91
C ASP A 52 -29.43 28.42 29.44
N ASP A 53 -29.24 27.09 29.54
CA ASP A 53 -28.06 26.43 28.95
C ASP A 53 -27.98 26.68 27.44
N GLN A 54 -29.13 26.66 26.75
CA GLN A 54 -29.19 26.90 25.31
C GLN A 54 -28.85 28.35 24.93
N LYS A 55 -29.30 29.32 25.73
CA LYS A 55 -28.89 30.73 25.56
C LYS A 55 -27.40 30.93 25.77
N ILE A 56 -26.83 30.33 26.82
CA ILE A 56 -25.39 30.41 27.09
C ILE A 56 -24.59 29.78 25.94
N TYR A 57 -24.98 28.59 25.51
CA TYR A 57 -24.32 27.87 24.42
C TYR A 57 -24.34 28.66 23.12
N ASN A 58 -25.50 29.17 22.69
CA ASN A 58 -25.61 29.93 21.44
C ASN A 58 -24.84 31.25 21.49
N ARG A 59 -24.93 32.00 22.60
CA ARG A 59 -24.19 33.25 22.77
C ARG A 59 -22.68 33.02 22.70
N MET A 60 -22.17 32.02 23.41
CA MET A 60 -20.73 31.73 23.40
C MET A 60 -20.23 31.18 22.07
N LEU A 61 -21.10 30.48 21.31
CA LEU A 61 -20.80 30.09 19.94
C LEU A 61 -20.62 31.30 19.02
N GLU A 62 -21.52 32.29 19.12
CA GLU A 62 -21.45 33.54 18.35
C GLU A 62 -20.22 34.38 18.73
N GLU A 63 -19.83 34.35 20.00
CA GLU A 63 -18.60 34.96 20.52
C GLU A 63 -17.31 34.20 20.10
N GLY A 64 -17.44 33.04 19.45
CA GLY A 64 -16.30 32.23 19.00
C GLY A 64 -15.58 31.47 20.12
N ALA A 65 -16.25 31.21 21.25
CA ALA A 65 -15.65 30.55 22.39
C ALA A 65 -15.23 29.09 22.11
N THR A 66 -14.19 28.64 22.81
CA THR A 66 -13.71 27.27 22.74
C THR A 66 -14.71 26.32 23.42
N TRP A 67 -14.70 25.05 23.04
CA TRP A 67 -15.58 24.05 23.66
C TRP A 67 -15.32 23.87 25.16
N ASP A 68 -14.08 24.08 25.61
CA ASP A 68 -13.73 23.92 27.02
C ASP A 68 -14.19 25.13 27.84
N GLU A 69 -14.23 26.33 27.24
CA GLU A 69 -14.85 27.51 27.86
C GLU A 69 -16.37 27.36 27.94
N ILE A 70 -16.99 26.89 26.86
CA ILE A 70 -18.44 26.62 26.83
C ILE A 70 -18.79 25.55 27.88
N ASP A 71 -18.04 24.45 27.95
CA ASP A 71 -18.29 23.39 28.94
C ASP A 71 -18.11 23.90 30.38
N ARG A 72 -17.08 24.73 30.62
CA ARG A 72 -16.85 25.36 31.93
C ARG A 72 -17.99 26.30 32.31
N SER A 73 -18.51 27.08 31.37
CA SER A 73 -19.62 28.01 31.63
C SER A 73 -20.95 27.28 31.84
N LEU A 74 -21.17 26.15 31.17
CA LEU A 74 -22.37 25.34 31.32
C LEU A 74 -22.37 24.51 32.62
N GLY A 75 -21.18 24.20 33.14
CA GLY A 75 -21.01 23.35 34.32
C GLY A 75 -21.39 21.89 34.05
N THR A 76 -21.64 21.13 35.12
CA THR A 76 -21.98 19.71 35.01
C THR A 76 -23.47 19.43 35.03
N ASP A 77 -23.88 18.32 34.43
CA ASP A 77 -25.22 17.75 34.56
C ASP A 77 -25.44 17.12 35.94
N LYS A 78 -26.66 16.57 36.16
CA LYS A 78 -27.05 15.88 37.40
C LYS A 78 -26.15 14.70 37.79
N ASN A 79 -25.40 14.16 36.83
CA ASN A 79 -24.48 13.04 37.02
C ASN A 79 -23.01 13.50 37.13
N SER A 80 -22.77 14.80 37.36
CA SER A 80 -21.42 15.39 37.40
C SER A 80 -20.63 15.20 36.10
N LYS A 81 -21.31 15.12 34.94
CA LYS A 81 -20.69 15.02 33.61
C LYS A 81 -20.88 16.30 32.81
N SER A 82 -20.02 16.55 31.83
CA SER A 82 -20.17 17.62 30.84
C SER A 82 -21.58 17.63 30.24
N LYS A 83 -22.18 18.83 30.07
CA LYS A 83 -23.48 19.00 29.41
C LYS A 83 -23.39 18.94 27.88
N LEU A 84 -22.16 18.95 27.36
CA LEU A 84 -21.88 18.80 25.94
C LEU A 84 -21.67 17.32 25.57
N ILE A 85 -22.06 16.97 24.35
CA ILE A 85 -21.80 15.68 23.73
C ILE A 85 -21.20 15.89 22.35
N PRO A 86 -20.27 15.03 21.90
CA PRO A 86 -19.86 15.03 20.51
C PRO A 86 -21.06 14.73 19.60
N GLU A 87 -21.21 15.52 18.55
CA GLU A 87 -22.22 15.36 17.51
C GLU A 87 -21.53 15.21 16.15
N ASN A 88 -21.95 14.18 15.42
CA ASN A 88 -21.52 13.96 14.06
C ASN A 88 -22.34 14.88 13.14
N VAL A 89 -21.66 15.67 12.31
CA VAL A 89 -22.26 16.60 11.35
C VAL A 89 -21.61 16.40 9.98
N ASP A 90 -22.19 16.96 8.93
CA ASP A 90 -21.78 16.82 7.53
C ASP A 90 -20.52 17.62 7.14
N TYR A 91 -19.85 18.27 8.09
CA TYR A 91 -18.67 19.12 7.84
C TYR A 91 -17.58 18.92 8.89
N PHE A 92 -16.36 19.31 8.52
CA PHE A 92 -15.21 19.39 9.41
C PHE A 92 -15.19 20.72 10.16
N THR A 93 -14.76 20.69 11.42
CA THR A 93 -14.46 21.90 12.18
C THR A 93 -12.98 22.04 12.46
N ILE A 94 -12.48 23.25 12.21
CA ILE A 94 -11.09 23.63 12.41
C ILE A 94 -11.12 24.88 13.25
N ARG A 95 -10.43 24.86 14.39
CA ARG A 95 -10.41 25.99 15.30
C ARG A 95 -8.99 26.45 15.57
N PRO A 96 -8.78 27.76 15.84
CA PRO A 96 -7.44 28.28 16.12
C PRO A 96 -6.73 27.53 17.27
N GLU A 97 -7.46 27.09 18.30
CA GLU A 97 -6.89 26.34 19.45
C GLU A 97 -6.42 24.92 19.10
N ASP A 98 -6.93 24.34 18.02
CA ASP A 98 -6.54 23.01 17.57
C ASP A 98 -5.26 23.03 16.71
N CYS A 99 -4.85 24.22 16.28
CA CYS A 99 -3.73 24.47 15.38
C CYS A 99 -2.47 24.86 16.16
N LYS A 100 -1.30 24.42 15.69
CA LYS A 100 -0.02 24.89 16.22
C LYS A 100 0.22 26.36 15.84
N ASN A 101 -0.19 26.74 14.64
CA ASN A 101 -0.30 28.13 14.20
C ASN A 101 -1.79 28.50 14.11
N PRO A 102 -2.32 29.35 15.00
CA PRO A 102 -3.73 29.74 15.01
C PRO A 102 -4.25 30.30 13.68
N ASP A 103 -3.40 31.00 12.91
CA ASP A 103 -3.77 31.59 11.61
C ASP A 103 -4.10 30.55 10.54
N ASP A 104 -3.63 29.32 10.70
CA ASP A 104 -3.88 28.23 9.74
C ASP A 104 -5.38 27.87 9.69
N ALA A 105 -6.11 28.03 10.80
CA ALA A 105 -7.54 27.80 10.84
C ALA A 105 -8.28 28.73 9.86
N LYS A 106 -8.02 30.04 9.97
CA LYS A 106 -8.58 31.04 9.06
C LYS A 106 -8.19 30.75 7.62
N ARG A 107 -6.90 30.45 7.38
CA ARG A 107 -6.39 30.17 6.04
C ARG A 107 -7.05 28.96 5.39
N LEU A 108 -7.34 27.91 6.15
CA LEU A 108 -8.06 26.74 5.63
C LEU A 108 -9.51 27.07 5.28
N HIS A 109 -10.19 27.89 6.08
CA HIS A 109 -11.51 28.41 5.73
C HIS A 109 -11.47 29.27 4.47
N ASP A 110 -10.51 30.20 4.35
CA ASP A 110 -10.36 31.06 3.19
C ASP A 110 -10.10 30.26 1.89
N LEU A 111 -9.45 29.10 1.97
CA LEU A 111 -9.09 28.27 0.82
C LEU A 111 -10.16 27.23 0.43
N TYR A 112 -10.86 26.65 1.42
CA TYR A 112 -11.61 25.41 1.25
C TYR A 112 -13.00 25.40 1.88
N ALA A 113 -13.44 26.49 2.50
CA ALA A 113 -14.83 26.57 2.93
C ALA A 113 -15.78 26.66 1.71
N ASP A 114 -16.90 25.97 1.82
CA ASP A 114 -18.04 26.11 0.92
C ASP A 114 -18.66 27.51 1.07
N THR A 115 -19.66 27.82 0.24
CA THR A 115 -20.36 29.12 0.25
C THR A 115 -21.06 29.44 1.57
N ASP A 116 -21.37 28.43 2.38
CA ASP A 116 -21.94 28.57 3.72
C ASP A 116 -20.89 28.68 4.84
N GLY A 117 -19.60 28.76 4.49
CA GLY A 117 -18.48 28.88 5.41
C GLY A 117 -18.02 27.56 6.05
N LYS A 118 -18.66 26.43 5.73
CA LYS A 118 -18.31 25.11 6.27
C LYS A 118 -17.35 24.38 5.35
N ILE A 119 -16.47 23.56 5.91
CA ILE A 119 -15.51 22.77 5.15
C ILE A 119 -16.02 21.33 5.07
N ARG A 120 -16.53 20.90 3.91
CA ARG A 120 -16.96 19.50 3.69
C ARG A 120 -15.94 18.65 2.95
N SER A 121 -14.96 19.31 2.33
CA SER A 121 -14.01 18.69 1.43
C SER A 121 -12.64 19.35 1.54
N LEU A 122 -11.57 18.54 1.62
CA LEU A 122 -10.20 19.02 1.75
C LEU A 122 -9.27 18.24 0.80
N PRO A 123 -8.55 18.90 -0.12
CA PRO A 123 -7.47 18.23 -0.84
C PRO A 123 -6.36 17.85 0.15
N VAL A 124 -5.85 16.63 0.03
CA VAL A 124 -4.80 16.13 0.91
C VAL A 124 -3.71 15.41 0.15
N TRP A 125 -2.52 15.39 0.72
CA TRP A 125 -1.44 14.55 0.24
C TRP A 125 -0.72 13.89 1.42
N PHE A 126 -0.02 12.81 1.13
CA PHE A 126 0.69 12.01 2.13
C PHE A 126 2.20 12.09 1.90
N SER A 127 2.96 12.11 2.99
CA SER A 127 4.43 12.20 2.96
C SER A 127 5.12 10.83 3.11
N ILE A 128 4.33 9.78 3.18
CA ILE A 128 4.71 8.40 3.50
C ILE A 128 3.88 7.43 2.65
N ASN A 129 4.39 6.23 2.42
CA ASN A 129 3.74 5.23 1.58
C ASN A 129 2.95 4.20 2.40
N GLU A 130 3.34 4.01 3.66
CA GLU A 130 2.77 3.00 4.53
C GLU A 130 1.39 3.45 5.01
N TRP A 131 0.33 2.81 4.50
CA TRP A 131 -1.04 3.17 4.86
C TRP A 131 -1.27 3.15 6.38
N TYR A 132 -0.60 2.26 7.12
CA TYR A 132 -0.74 2.15 8.58
C TYR A 132 -0.13 3.34 9.33
N ASN A 133 0.82 4.05 8.72
CA ASN A 133 1.35 5.31 9.24
C ASN A 133 0.48 6.52 8.82
N ILE A 134 -0.27 6.39 7.71
CA ILE A 134 -1.27 7.39 7.26
C ILE A 134 -2.52 7.33 8.12
N ILE A 135 -3.03 6.13 8.44
CA ILE A 135 -4.22 5.92 9.26
C ILE A 135 -3.92 5.05 10.49
N PRO A 136 -3.06 5.48 11.43
CA PRO A 136 -2.81 4.71 12.65
C PRO A 136 -4.11 4.53 13.44
N HIS A 137 -4.47 3.27 13.71
CA HIS A 137 -5.72 2.91 14.36
C HIS A 137 -5.58 1.67 15.23
N GLY A 138 -6.54 1.49 16.15
CA GLY A 138 -6.59 0.31 17.01
C GLY A 138 -7.64 0.41 18.09
N LEU A 139 -7.76 -0.66 18.86
CA LEU A 139 -8.57 -0.74 20.07
C LEU A 139 -7.78 -0.15 21.25
N ARG A 140 -8.41 0.67 22.08
CA ARG A 140 -7.78 1.28 23.26
C ARG A 140 -8.74 1.29 24.44
N ALA A 141 -8.23 0.95 25.61
CA ALA A 141 -8.91 1.11 26.88
C ALA A 141 -8.13 2.07 27.78
N PHE A 142 -8.79 3.11 28.27
CA PHE A 142 -8.20 4.10 29.16
C PHE A 142 -8.60 3.82 30.61
N GLY A 143 -7.64 3.91 31.52
CA GLY A 143 -7.91 3.90 32.96
C GLY A 143 -8.45 5.25 33.43
N LYS A 144 -9.17 5.24 34.57
CA LYS A 144 -9.76 6.46 35.15
C LYS A 144 -8.70 7.50 35.58
N ILE A 145 -7.50 7.05 35.96
CA ILE A 145 -6.42 7.89 36.51
C ILE A 145 -5.10 7.71 35.75
N GLN A 146 -4.78 6.48 35.31
CA GLN A 146 -3.42 6.09 34.93
C GLN A 146 -3.16 6.04 33.40
N GLY A 147 -3.91 6.80 32.60
CA GLY A 147 -3.74 6.85 31.13
C GLY A 147 -4.16 5.55 30.43
N ILE A 148 -3.50 5.18 29.33
CA ILE A 148 -3.82 3.96 28.55
C ILE A 148 -3.53 2.71 29.40
N ARG A 149 -4.55 1.86 29.56
CA ARG A 149 -4.44 0.56 30.24
C ARG A 149 -4.22 -0.58 29.26
N TYR A 150 -4.89 -0.54 28.11
CA TYR A 150 -4.72 -1.51 27.03
C TYR A 150 -4.72 -0.81 25.67
N TYR A 151 -3.91 -1.27 24.73
CA TYR A 151 -4.06 -0.91 23.32
C TYR A 151 -3.72 -2.09 22.41
N SER A 152 -4.40 -2.19 21.27
CA SER A 152 -4.07 -3.18 20.25
C SER A 152 -2.94 -2.70 19.36
N ASP A 153 -2.16 -3.66 18.88
CA ASP A 153 -1.11 -3.48 17.88
C ASP A 153 -1.13 -4.65 16.89
N ILE A 154 -0.46 -4.49 15.75
CA ILE A 154 -0.25 -5.58 14.79
C ILE A 154 1.25 -5.92 14.82
N MET A 155 1.56 -7.21 14.91
CA MET A 155 2.92 -7.72 14.93
C MET A 155 3.09 -8.76 13.83
N GLU A 156 4.21 -8.70 13.11
CA GLU A 156 4.66 -9.81 12.28
C GLU A 156 5.22 -10.90 13.21
N LYS A 157 4.65 -12.10 13.13
CA LYS A 157 5.15 -13.29 13.80
C LYS A 157 5.54 -14.30 12.73
N GLU A 158 6.71 -14.89 12.89
CA GLU A 158 7.14 -16.01 12.05
C GLU A 158 6.32 -17.23 12.44
N GLY A 159 5.58 -17.77 11.47
CA GLY A 159 4.88 -19.04 11.58
C GLY A 159 5.84 -20.21 11.49
N ASP A 160 5.36 -21.39 11.83
CA ASP A 160 6.18 -22.60 11.89
C ASP A 160 6.79 -22.97 10.51
N ASP A 161 6.14 -22.52 9.42
CA ASP A 161 6.58 -22.75 8.03
C ASP A 161 7.58 -21.68 7.52
N GLY A 162 8.04 -20.76 8.38
CA GLY A 162 8.87 -19.60 8.00
C GLY A 162 8.10 -18.46 7.32
N ASN A 163 6.79 -18.62 7.14
CA ASN A 163 5.91 -17.58 6.63
C ASN A 163 5.65 -16.52 7.71
N LYS A 164 5.71 -15.25 7.34
CA LYS A 164 5.35 -14.15 8.26
C LYS A 164 3.85 -13.96 8.31
N GLU A 165 3.25 -14.20 9.47
CA GLU A 165 1.85 -13.94 9.74
C GLU A 165 1.68 -12.61 10.48
N LEU A 166 0.69 -11.81 10.10
CA LEU A 166 0.30 -10.61 10.83
C LEU A 166 -0.71 -10.96 11.92
N VAL A 167 -0.27 -10.90 13.17
CA VAL A 167 -1.11 -11.20 14.34
C VAL A 167 -1.47 -9.95 15.12
N ARG A 168 -2.69 -9.88 15.63
CA ARG A 168 -3.16 -8.77 16.47
C ARG A 168 -2.86 -9.05 17.94
N ILE A 169 -2.12 -8.15 18.58
CA ILE A 169 -1.74 -8.25 19.99
C ILE A 169 -2.36 -7.13 20.81
N CYS A 170 -2.54 -7.38 22.10
CA CYS A 170 -2.99 -6.42 23.10
C CYS A 170 -1.84 -6.13 24.05
N ARG A 171 -1.40 -4.86 24.07
CA ARG A 171 -0.31 -4.37 24.91
C ARG A 171 -0.85 -3.73 26.18
N TYR A 172 -0.22 -4.02 27.31
CA TYR A 172 -0.57 -3.48 28.62
C TYR A 172 0.67 -3.05 29.40
N PRO A 173 0.61 -1.95 30.16
CA PRO A 173 1.77 -1.43 30.85
C PRO A 173 2.18 -2.37 31.99
N LEU A 174 3.46 -2.72 32.05
CA LEU A 174 4.02 -3.50 33.16
C LEU A 174 4.21 -2.60 34.39
N HIS A 175 4.14 -3.22 35.57
CA HIS A 175 4.43 -2.52 36.82
C HIS A 175 5.90 -2.07 36.84
N VAL A 176 6.12 -0.84 37.33
CA VAL A 176 7.45 -0.25 37.46
C VAL A 176 7.69 0.03 38.93
N GLU A 177 8.79 -0.51 39.45
CA GLU A 177 9.23 -0.27 40.82
C GLU A 177 9.53 1.23 41.03
N PRO A 178 8.98 1.87 42.08
CA PRO A 178 9.29 3.25 42.41
C PRO A 178 10.80 3.48 42.56
N GLY A 179 11.31 4.60 42.04
CA GLY A 179 12.73 4.98 42.13
C GLY A 179 13.65 4.38 41.04
N LYS A 180 13.16 3.43 40.22
CA LYS A 180 13.95 2.83 39.13
C LYS A 180 13.75 3.59 37.82
N ARG A 181 14.82 4.13 37.26
CA ARG A 181 14.80 4.73 35.91
C ARG A 181 14.77 3.62 34.86
N ILE A 182 13.76 3.63 34.00
CA ILE A 182 13.68 2.70 32.86
C ILE A 182 14.09 3.45 31.60
N TYR A 183 15.13 2.94 30.95
CA TYR A 183 15.57 3.40 29.64
C TYR A 183 14.53 3.05 28.56
N GLY A 184 14.23 4.00 27.67
CA GLY A 184 13.25 3.81 26.58
C GLY A 184 11.78 3.96 26.98
N GLY A 185 11.48 4.33 28.23
CA GLY A 185 10.12 4.57 28.71
C GLY A 185 9.46 3.34 29.33
N ARG A 186 8.12 3.35 29.40
CA ARG A 186 7.33 2.30 30.07
C ARG A 186 7.40 1.00 29.27
N ARG A 187 7.66 -0.12 29.95
CA ARG A 187 7.61 -1.46 29.33
C ARG A 187 6.18 -1.96 29.23
N TYR A 188 5.91 -2.77 28.22
CA TYR A 188 4.60 -3.34 27.95
C TYR A 188 4.69 -4.87 27.89
N GLY A 189 3.71 -5.53 28.50
CA GLY A 189 3.44 -6.94 28.29
C GLY A 189 2.47 -7.12 27.12
N GLU A 190 2.40 -8.33 26.59
CA GLU A 190 1.64 -8.65 25.39
C GLU A 190 0.73 -9.86 25.65
N LYS A 191 -0.43 -9.89 24.99
CA LYS A 191 -1.34 -11.04 24.95
C LYS A 191 -2.15 -11.02 23.64
N PRO A 192 -2.73 -12.15 23.19
CA PRO A 192 -3.59 -12.16 22.00
C PRO A 192 -4.75 -11.16 22.12
N CYS A 193 -5.05 -10.44 21.04
CA CYS A 193 -6.17 -9.50 20.99
C CYS A 193 -7.35 -10.10 20.21
N VAL A 194 -8.26 -10.77 20.92
CA VAL A 194 -9.49 -11.35 20.36
C VAL A 194 -10.70 -10.58 20.92
N PRO A 195 -11.25 -9.58 20.20
CA PRO A 195 -12.32 -8.71 20.72
C PRO A 195 -13.57 -9.48 21.16
N ASP A 196 -13.94 -10.52 20.43
CA ASP A 196 -15.14 -11.34 20.70
C ASP A 196 -15.09 -11.99 22.09
N ASN A 197 -13.90 -12.39 22.53
CA ASN A 197 -13.67 -13.03 23.84
C ASN A 197 -13.07 -12.06 24.88
N CYS A 198 -12.94 -10.77 24.57
CA CYS A 198 -12.28 -9.79 25.43
C CYS A 198 -13.28 -9.08 26.34
N LEU A 199 -13.21 -9.33 27.65
CA LEU A 199 -14.06 -8.69 28.66
C LEU A 199 -14.10 -7.15 28.55
N GLU A 200 -12.96 -6.52 28.28
CA GLU A 200 -12.86 -5.06 28.19
C GLU A 200 -13.54 -4.49 26.94
N TYR A 201 -13.53 -5.24 25.84
CA TYR A 201 -14.22 -4.87 24.62
C TYR A 201 -15.73 -5.09 24.76
N GLN A 202 -16.13 -6.27 25.25
CA GLN A 202 -17.53 -6.63 25.45
C GLN A 202 -18.24 -5.72 26.47
N SER A 203 -17.51 -5.20 27.47
CA SER A 203 -18.03 -4.22 28.43
C SER A 203 -18.05 -2.77 27.91
N GLY A 204 -17.56 -2.51 26.69
CA GLY A 204 -17.49 -1.17 26.09
C GLY A 204 -16.39 -0.26 26.65
N ASN A 205 -15.50 -0.79 27.49
CA ASN A 205 -14.37 -0.06 28.06
C ASN A 205 -13.18 0.06 27.10
N CYS A 206 -13.08 -0.84 26.13
CA CYS A 206 -12.12 -0.80 25.03
C CYS A 206 -12.82 -0.37 23.75
N LYS A 207 -12.35 0.70 23.11
CA LYS A 207 -12.99 1.31 21.94
C LYS A 207 -12.04 1.38 20.76
N PHE A 208 -12.60 1.23 19.57
CA PHE A 208 -11.89 1.49 18.32
C PHE A 208 -11.70 2.98 18.12
N GLY A 209 -10.52 3.36 17.66
CA GLY A 209 -10.22 4.72 17.24
C GLY A 209 -8.97 4.78 16.39
N GLY A 210 -8.92 5.76 15.50
CA GLY A 210 -7.77 6.06 14.69
C GLY A 210 -7.66 7.55 14.37
N VAL A 211 -6.60 7.87 13.65
CA VAL A 211 -6.31 9.23 13.21
C VAL A 211 -5.86 9.15 11.77
N ILE A 212 -6.40 10.02 10.92
CA ILE A 212 -5.89 10.22 9.56
C ILE A 212 -4.82 11.31 9.63
N CYS A 213 -3.61 10.98 9.21
CA CYS A 213 -2.44 11.85 9.19
C CYS A 213 -2.18 12.29 7.76
N CYS A 214 -2.44 13.56 7.46
CA CYS A 214 -2.34 14.09 6.09
C CYS A 214 -1.72 15.48 6.06
N HIS A 215 -1.28 15.93 4.89
CA HIS A 215 -0.87 17.31 4.65
C HIS A 215 -1.90 17.99 3.75
N ILE A 216 -2.13 19.28 4.00
CA ILE A 216 -3.11 20.06 3.24
C ILE A 216 -2.36 21.13 2.45
N PRO A 217 -2.50 21.16 1.12
CA PRO A 217 -1.88 22.19 0.29
C PRO A 217 -2.27 23.60 0.74
N GLY A 218 -1.39 24.56 0.46
CA GLY A 218 -1.65 25.97 0.77
C GLY A 218 -1.40 26.36 2.23
N VAL A 219 -1.29 25.43 3.18
CA VAL A 219 -0.87 25.70 4.56
C VAL A 219 0.64 25.56 4.71
N ARG A 220 1.28 26.39 5.53
CA ARG A 220 2.73 26.38 5.73
C ARG A 220 3.10 25.59 6.98
N GLY A 221 4.18 24.81 6.91
CA GLY A 221 4.73 24.08 8.06
C GLY A 221 5.13 22.65 7.71
N VAL A 222 5.83 21.99 8.63
CA VAL A 222 6.34 20.61 8.46
C VAL A 222 5.36 19.57 9.04
N GLY A 223 4.34 20.01 9.79
CA GLY A 223 3.43 19.12 10.50
C GLY A 223 2.31 18.53 9.65
N ALA A 224 1.94 17.29 9.95
CA ALA A 224 0.72 16.66 9.45
C ALA A 224 -0.51 17.13 10.24
N TRP A 225 -1.61 17.31 9.53
CA TRP A 225 -2.95 17.50 10.06
C TRP A 225 -3.54 16.16 10.50
N LEU A 226 -4.15 16.18 11.67
CA LEU A 226 -4.72 15.00 12.31
C LEU A 226 -6.25 15.07 12.28
N ILE A 227 -6.89 14.10 11.64
CA ILE A 227 -8.34 13.95 11.64
C ILE A 227 -8.68 12.70 12.48
N PRO A 228 -9.02 12.84 13.77
CA PRO A 228 -9.40 11.70 14.60
C PRO A 228 -10.75 11.14 14.14
N THR A 229 -10.91 9.82 14.19
CA THR A 229 -12.17 9.15 13.90
C THR A 229 -12.32 7.89 14.75
N THR A 230 -13.55 7.60 15.16
CA THR A 230 -13.93 6.32 15.78
C THR A 230 -14.75 5.45 14.84
N SER A 231 -14.90 5.86 13.57
CA SER A 231 -15.68 5.12 12.58
C SER A 231 -14.84 4.02 11.94
N TRP A 232 -15.25 2.77 12.15
CA TRP A 232 -14.70 1.61 11.46
C TRP A 232 -14.90 1.70 9.95
N TYR A 233 -16.10 2.12 9.50
CA TYR A 233 -16.45 2.25 8.10
C TYR A 233 -15.58 3.28 7.39
N SER A 234 -15.36 4.45 7.99
CA SER A 234 -14.50 5.48 7.41
C SER A 234 -13.07 4.98 7.21
N LEU A 235 -12.47 4.36 8.24
CA LEU A 235 -11.09 3.87 8.11
C LEU A 235 -10.96 2.68 7.14
N THR A 236 -11.98 1.84 7.05
CA THR A 236 -12.03 0.74 6.07
C THR A 236 -12.07 1.30 4.64
N ASN A 237 -12.96 2.27 4.37
CA ASN A 237 -13.06 2.92 3.07
C ASN A 237 -11.74 3.61 2.68
N ILE A 238 -11.16 4.38 3.61
CA ILE A 238 -9.88 5.07 3.38
C ILE A 238 -8.77 4.07 3.07
N LYS A 239 -8.67 2.96 3.82
CA LYS A 239 -7.70 1.91 3.56
C LYS A 239 -7.87 1.33 2.15
N SER A 240 -9.11 1.01 1.75
CA SER A 240 -9.40 0.49 0.41
C SER A 240 -8.95 1.46 -0.69
N THR A 241 -9.23 2.75 -0.55
CA THR A 241 -8.73 3.77 -1.50
C THR A 241 -7.21 3.80 -1.56
N LEU A 242 -6.54 3.77 -0.40
CA LEU A 242 -5.08 3.75 -0.34
C LEU A 242 -4.51 2.49 -1.01
N ASP A 243 -5.09 1.32 -0.78
CA ASP A 243 -4.66 0.07 -1.41
C ASP A 243 -4.81 0.11 -2.94
N ILE A 244 -5.93 0.63 -3.46
CA ILE A 244 -6.14 0.80 -4.90
C ILE A 244 -5.06 1.69 -5.50
N VAL A 245 -4.82 2.86 -4.92
CA VAL A 245 -3.79 3.79 -5.44
C VAL A 245 -2.39 3.18 -5.30
N THR A 246 -2.10 2.50 -4.19
CA THR A 246 -0.82 1.80 -3.97
C THR A 246 -0.57 0.76 -5.06
N ASN A 247 -1.58 -0.02 -5.42
CA ASN A 247 -1.46 -1.04 -6.48
C ASN A 247 -1.22 -0.42 -7.87
N LEU A 248 -1.92 0.67 -8.19
CA LEU A 248 -1.77 1.39 -9.46
C LEU A 248 -0.41 2.09 -9.59
N THR A 249 0.11 2.61 -8.48
CA THR A 249 1.35 3.40 -8.43
C THR A 249 2.57 2.58 -8.04
N ARG A 250 2.43 1.25 -7.91
CA ARG A 250 3.49 0.32 -7.53
C ARG A 250 4.13 0.63 -6.17
N GLY A 251 3.29 0.93 -5.18
CA GLY A 251 3.72 1.19 -3.80
C GLY A 251 3.83 2.68 -3.44
N ARG A 252 3.54 3.60 -4.37
CA ARG A 252 3.77 5.03 -4.17
C ARG A 252 2.48 5.79 -3.84
N ILE A 253 2.34 6.15 -2.57
CA ILE A 253 1.32 7.11 -2.11
C ILE A 253 1.94 8.50 -1.91
N ALA A 254 3.21 8.54 -1.51
CA ALA A 254 3.89 9.76 -1.12
C ALA A 254 4.12 10.71 -2.30
N GLY A 255 3.83 12.00 -2.07
CA GLY A 255 4.16 13.07 -3.02
C GLY A 255 3.37 13.05 -4.33
N LEU A 256 2.18 12.45 -4.35
CA LEU A 256 1.24 12.52 -5.47
C LEU A 256 0.56 13.90 -5.54
N VAL A 257 1.37 14.92 -5.89
CA VAL A 257 1.00 16.34 -5.94
C VAL A 257 1.60 16.98 -7.18
N GLU A 258 0.81 17.79 -7.88
CA GLU A 258 1.21 18.49 -9.10
C GLU A 258 0.93 20.00 -8.98
N PRO A 259 1.77 20.87 -9.56
CA PRO A 259 1.44 22.29 -9.70
C PRO A 259 0.18 22.47 -10.55
N SER A 260 -0.75 23.31 -10.10
CA SER A 260 -1.97 23.62 -10.85
C SER A 260 -2.43 25.04 -10.58
N ALA A 261 -2.52 25.85 -11.64
CA ALA A 261 -2.98 27.23 -11.53
C ALA A 261 -4.47 27.35 -11.16
N ASP A 262 -5.26 26.31 -11.41
CA ASP A 262 -6.72 26.31 -11.23
C ASP A 262 -7.16 26.06 -9.78
N THR A 263 -6.23 25.76 -8.89
CA THR A 263 -6.53 25.49 -7.49
C THR A 263 -6.14 26.67 -6.60
N PRO A 264 -6.93 27.00 -5.55
CA PRO A 264 -6.59 28.09 -4.61
C PRO A 264 -5.20 27.95 -3.97
N SER A 265 -4.77 26.71 -3.76
CA SER A 265 -3.47 26.39 -3.18
C SER A 265 -2.30 26.41 -4.17
N ARG A 266 -2.58 26.51 -5.47
CA ARG A 266 -1.66 26.31 -6.60
C ARG A 266 -1.10 24.89 -6.77
N PHE A 267 -1.68 23.92 -6.06
CA PHE A 267 -1.32 22.51 -6.16
C PHE A 267 -2.59 21.65 -6.27
N LYS A 268 -2.57 20.71 -7.22
CA LYS A 268 -3.55 19.64 -7.35
C LYS A 268 -3.01 18.39 -6.64
N THR A 269 -3.83 17.78 -5.81
CA THR A 269 -3.50 16.52 -5.14
C THR A 269 -4.31 15.39 -5.74
N VAL A 270 -3.77 14.17 -5.72
CA VAL A 270 -4.51 12.97 -6.12
C VAL A 270 -5.64 12.68 -5.15
N PHE A 271 -5.47 12.98 -3.86
CA PHE A 271 -6.43 12.62 -2.83
C PHE A 271 -7.22 13.82 -2.32
N ARG A 272 -8.45 13.53 -1.88
CA ARG A 272 -9.30 14.49 -1.18
C ARG A 272 -10.16 13.79 -0.15
N ILE A 273 -10.16 14.37 1.04
CA ILE A 273 -11.00 13.91 2.14
C ILE A 273 -12.35 14.62 2.07
N ARG A 274 -13.44 13.87 2.20
CA ARG A 274 -14.81 14.40 2.14
C ARG A 274 -15.66 13.88 3.29
N LYS A 275 -16.67 14.67 3.67
CA LYS A 275 -17.79 14.21 4.49
C LYS A 275 -18.93 13.77 3.58
N VAL A 276 -19.41 12.54 3.78
CA VAL A 276 -20.46 11.92 2.98
C VAL A 276 -21.50 11.32 3.93
N THR A 277 -22.77 11.68 3.74
CA THR A 277 -23.88 11.09 4.49
C THR A 277 -24.24 9.74 3.87
N GLU A 278 -24.12 8.67 4.65
CA GLU A 278 -24.46 7.32 4.21
C GLU A 278 -25.36 6.60 5.19
N THR A 279 -26.19 5.71 4.67
CA THR A 279 -26.97 4.77 5.50
C THR A 279 -26.13 3.53 5.78
N VAL A 280 -25.68 3.36 7.02
CA VAL A 280 -24.92 2.18 7.45
C VAL A 280 -25.80 1.20 8.23
N SER A 281 -25.59 -0.09 7.98
CA SER A 281 -26.21 -1.16 8.77
C SER A 281 -25.37 -1.41 10.01
N MET A 282 -25.92 -1.14 11.19
CA MET A 282 -25.31 -1.41 12.50
C MET A 282 -26.14 -2.41 13.30
N ILE A 283 -25.47 -3.29 14.04
CA ILE A 283 -26.14 -4.19 14.98
C ILE A 283 -26.39 -3.42 16.28
N ASP A 284 -27.66 -3.35 16.71
CA ASP A 284 -27.95 -2.88 18.06
C ASP A 284 -27.52 -3.94 19.06
N ILE A 285 -26.52 -3.62 19.89
CA ILE A 285 -25.91 -4.55 20.85
C ILE A 285 -26.95 -5.09 21.85
N LYS A 286 -28.01 -4.33 22.17
CA LYS A 286 -29.02 -4.76 23.14
C LYS A 286 -30.04 -5.73 22.54
N SER A 287 -30.50 -5.47 21.33
CA SER A 287 -31.52 -6.29 20.67
C SER A 287 -30.94 -7.37 19.75
N GLY A 288 -29.68 -7.24 19.32
CA GLY A 288 -29.03 -8.09 18.34
C GLY A 288 -29.51 -7.88 16.90
N ILE A 289 -30.40 -6.91 16.67
CA ILE A 289 -31.06 -6.70 15.38
C ILE A 289 -30.25 -5.72 14.52
N PRO A 290 -30.06 -5.98 13.22
CA PRO A 290 -29.48 -5.00 12.31
C PRO A 290 -30.44 -3.82 12.11
N THR A 291 -29.94 -2.62 12.38
CA THR A 291 -30.62 -1.35 12.21
C THR A 291 -29.88 -0.50 11.18
N LYS A 292 -30.61 0.27 10.38
CA LYS A 292 -30.02 1.23 9.44
C LYS A 292 -29.99 2.60 10.10
N VAL A 293 -28.81 3.23 10.11
CA VAL A 293 -28.61 4.55 10.71
C VAL A 293 -27.88 5.42 9.71
N GLU A 294 -28.37 6.63 9.49
CA GLU A 294 -27.66 7.64 8.71
C GLU A 294 -26.49 8.19 9.53
N GLN A 295 -25.32 8.23 8.91
CA GLN A 295 -24.10 8.72 9.51
C GLN A 295 -23.27 9.50 8.49
N ASP A 296 -22.71 10.62 8.93
CA ASP A 296 -21.73 11.35 8.13
C ASP A 296 -20.34 10.71 8.28
N LEU A 297 -19.89 10.01 7.25
CA LEU A 297 -18.62 9.31 7.19
C LEU A 297 -17.54 10.17 6.55
N ILE A 298 -16.28 9.87 6.91
CA ILE A 298 -15.10 10.45 6.27
C ILE A 298 -14.67 9.52 5.14
N HIS A 299 -14.63 10.06 3.92
CA HIS A 299 -14.17 9.36 2.72
C HIS A 299 -12.82 9.91 2.29
N LEU A 300 -11.98 9.05 1.74
CA LEU A 300 -10.82 9.45 0.95
C LEU A 300 -11.15 9.12 -0.50
N ASP A 301 -11.33 10.15 -1.30
CA ASP A 301 -11.60 10.05 -2.74
C ASP A 301 -10.33 10.36 -3.54
N VAL A 302 -10.36 9.97 -4.80
CA VAL A 302 -9.31 10.23 -5.79
C VAL A 302 -9.82 11.25 -6.81
N ASP A 303 -9.16 12.39 -6.92
CA ASP A 303 -9.52 13.52 -7.82
C ASP A 303 -8.78 13.52 -9.16
N ILE A 304 -8.26 12.36 -9.54
CA ILE A 304 -7.64 12.12 -10.85
C ILE A 304 -8.27 10.87 -11.46
N ASP A 305 -8.30 10.80 -12.79
CA ASP A 305 -8.70 9.57 -13.46
C ASP A 305 -7.71 8.45 -13.10
N LEU A 306 -8.21 7.31 -12.62
CA LEU A 306 -7.38 6.17 -12.25
C LEU A 306 -6.62 5.58 -13.44
N THR A 307 -7.15 5.71 -14.65
CA THR A 307 -6.50 5.31 -15.90
C THR A 307 -5.34 6.24 -16.23
N GLU A 308 -5.53 7.56 -16.04
CA GLU A 308 -4.44 8.54 -16.18
C GLU A 308 -3.32 8.25 -15.19
N LEU A 309 -3.67 7.94 -13.93
CA LEU A 309 -2.72 7.55 -12.91
C LEU A 309 -1.99 6.26 -13.29
N ALA A 310 -2.71 5.24 -13.78
CA ALA A 310 -2.12 3.97 -14.22
C ALA A 310 -1.15 4.14 -15.41
N ILE A 311 -1.49 4.98 -16.39
CA ILE A 311 -0.62 5.28 -17.53
C ILE A 311 0.66 5.98 -17.07
N THR A 312 0.53 6.94 -16.16
CA THR A 312 1.66 7.72 -15.62
C THR A 312 2.67 6.80 -14.91
N TYR A 313 2.18 5.81 -14.17
CA TYR A 313 3.01 4.85 -13.43
C TYR A 313 3.25 3.53 -14.18
N ASN A 314 2.98 3.48 -15.48
CA ASN A 314 3.29 2.31 -16.31
C ASN A 314 4.81 2.15 -16.48
N ASN A 315 5.30 0.91 -16.41
CA ASN A 315 6.73 0.54 -16.41
C ASN A 315 7.51 1.20 -17.55
N GLN A 316 6.95 1.21 -18.76
CA GLN A 316 7.64 1.74 -19.93
C GLN A 316 7.90 3.25 -19.82
N ARG A 317 6.94 4.02 -19.29
CA ARG A 317 7.10 5.46 -19.07
C ARG A 317 8.06 5.78 -17.91
N LEU A 318 8.00 5.01 -16.82
CA LEU A 318 8.91 5.18 -15.68
C LEU A 318 10.36 4.87 -16.09
N ILE A 319 10.60 3.79 -16.83
CA ILE A 319 11.94 3.44 -17.33
C ILE A 319 12.44 4.52 -18.29
N THR A 320 11.61 5.00 -19.21
CA THR A 320 11.99 6.06 -20.17
C THR A 320 12.32 7.37 -19.47
N THR A 321 11.53 7.75 -18.45
CA THR A 321 11.77 8.96 -17.64
C THR A 321 13.04 8.81 -16.80
N GLY A 322 13.26 7.63 -16.22
CA GLY A 322 14.48 7.30 -15.47
C GLY A 322 15.72 7.36 -16.35
N PHE A 323 15.65 6.81 -17.57
CA PHE A 323 16.74 6.88 -18.54
C PHE A 323 17.04 8.32 -18.96
N SER A 324 16.00 9.10 -19.28
CA SER A 324 16.14 10.52 -19.64
C SER A 324 16.75 11.35 -18.51
N SER A 325 16.35 11.09 -17.26
CA SER A 325 16.89 11.74 -16.08
C SER A 325 18.35 11.34 -15.82
N ALA A 326 18.71 10.07 -16.03
CA ALA A 326 20.08 9.60 -15.93
C ALA A 326 20.99 10.22 -16.99
N VAL A 327 20.50 10.41 -18.22
CA VAL A 327 21.23 11.09 -19.29
C VAL A 327 21.47 12.57 -18.94
N LEU A 328 20.46 13.25 -18.40
CA LEU A 328 20.57 14.64 -17.91
C LEU A 328 21.62 14.78 -16.80
N LEU A 329 21.56 13.91 -15.79
CA LEU A 329 22.48 13.94 -14.64
C LEU A 329 23.93 13.57 -15.01
N ASN A 330 24.10 12.71 -16.02
CA ASN A 330 25.42 12.34 -16.54
C ASN A 330 26.04 13.39 -17.48
N GLY A 331 25.42 14.57 -17.62
CA GLY A 331 25.97 15.68 -18.39
C GLY A 331 26.06 15.44 -19.90
N LYS A 332 25.41 14.39 -20.42
CA LYS A 332 25.34 14.13 -21.86
C LYS A 332 24.18 14.91 -22.48
N THR A 333 24.36 16.21 -22.66
CA THR A 333 23.46 17.08 -23.44
C THR A 333 23.82 17.05 -24.93
N GLU A 334 23.92 15.87 -25.52
CA GLU A 334 24.02 15.76 -26.99
C GLU A 334 22.72 15.19 -27.53
N GLY A 335 21.87 16.08 -28.07
CA GLY A 335 20.78 15.70 -28.98
C GLY A 335 19.34 15.80 -28.48
N MET A 336 18.98 16.66 -27.52
CA MET A 336 17.58 16.87 -27.12
C MET A 336 17.04 18.26 -27.47
N THR A 337 16.86 18.51 -28.78
CA THR A 337 16.00 19.62 -29.25
C THR A 337 14.78 19.15 -30.05
N SER A 338 14.51 17.84 -30.14
CA SER A 338 13.42 17.31 -30.98
C SER A 338 12.38 16.44 -30.29
N GLN A 339 12.43 16.24 -28.96
CA GLN A 339 11.39 15.49 -28.24
C GLN A 339 10.72 16.23 -27.07
N ALA A 340 11.22 17.41 -26.67
CA ALA A 340 10.53 18.26 -25.69
C ALA A 340 9.22 18.87 -26.25
N SER A 341 9.02 18.83 -27.57
CA SER A 341 7.81 19.32 -28.25
C SER A 341 6.62 18.34 -28.25
N LEU A 342 6.81 17.09 -27.77
CA LEU A 342 5.72 16.11 -27.62
C LEU A 342 5.05 16.15 -26.24
N LEU A 343 5.61 16.89 -25.28
CA LEU A 343 5.05 17.03 -23.92
C LEU A 343 4.16 18.27 -23.74
N ASN A 344 4.00 19.11 -24.77
CA ASN A 344 3.20 20.34 -24.71
C ASN A 344 2.35 20.54 -25.98
N LYS A 345 1.35 19.68 -26.21
CA LYS A 345 0.17 20.08 -26.99
C LYS A 345 -1.11 19.71 -26.23
N PRO A 346 -2.01 20.67 -25.95
CA PRO A 346 -3.36 20.36 -25.52
C PRO A 346 -4.07 19.62 -26.66
N SER A 347 -4.81 18.59 -26.29
CA SER A 347 -5.66 17.80 -27.18
C SER A 347 -6.90 18.61 -27.57
N ASP A 348 -6.83 19.33 -28.69
CA ASP A 348 -8.00 19.89 -29.34
C ASP A 348 -8.42 19.04 -30.55
N ASN A 349 -9.67 18.57 -30.48
CA ASN A 349 -10.60 18.22 -31.56
C ASN A 349 -10.27 17.02 -32.48
N ILE A 350 -10.93 15.89 -32.15
CA ILE A 350 -11.32 14.87 -33.13
C ILE A 350 -12.63 15.32 -33.79
N THR A 351 -12.55 15.77 -35.04
CA THR A 351 -13.66 15.74 -35.99
C THR A 351 -13.12 15.43 -37.38
N GLY A 352 -13.74 14.47 -38.08
CA GLY A 352 -13.62 14.33 -39.54
C GLY A 352 -13.08 12.99 -40.05
N ILE A 353 -14.01 12.07 -40.29
CA ILE A 353 -13.90 10.95 -41.23
C ILE A 353 -13.91 11.52 -42.67
N SER A 354 -12.96 11.11 -43.53
CA SER A 354 -13.22 10.64 -44.91
C SER A 354 -11.94 10.34 -45.74
N ASP A 355 -11.86 9.08 -46.19
CA ASP A 355 -11.68 8.63 -47.57
C ASP A 355 -10.41 8.82 -48.43
N ILE A 356 -10.04 7.67 -49.05
CA ILE A 356 -9.40 7.44 -50.37
C ILE A 356 -7.87 7.20 -50.43
N ASP A 357 -7.52 5.90 -50.33
CA ASP A 357 -7.10 4.98 -51.41
C ASP A 357 -5.97 5.36 -52.44
N LYS A 358 -5.21 4.30 -52.76
CA LYS A 358 -4.39 4.00 -53.98
C LYS A 358 -2.88 4.31 -54.09
N THR A 359 -2.12 3.19 -54.03
CA THR A 359 -1.06 2.68 -54.95
C THR A 359 0.12 3.61 -55.34
N THR A 360 1.39 3.17 -55.36
CA THR A 360 1.99 2.25 -56.36
C THR A 360 3.44 1.84 -55.97
N LYS A 361 3.86 0.63 -56.38
CA LYS A 361 5.25 0.09 -56.41
C LYS A 361 6.14 0.93 -57.38
N THR A 362 7.49 0.99 -57.36
CA THR A 362 8.48 -0.09 -57.66
C THR A 362 9.96 0.41 -57.52
N LYS A 363 10.85 -0.43 -56.95
CA LYS A 363 12.29 -0.79 -57.23
C LYS A 363 13.34 0.26 -57.69
N GLU A 364 14.48 0.39 -56.97
CA GLU A 364 15.87 -0.16 -57.16
C GLU A 364 16.82 0.99 -57.64
N GLU A 365 18.09 1.20 -57.28
CA GLU A 365 19.11 0.61 -56.39
C GLU A 365 20.31 1.61 -56.26
N LYS A 366 20.95 1.67 -55.07
CA LYS A 366 22.42 1.71 -54.72
C LYS A 366 23.41 2.61 -55.52
N ASN A 367 24.44 3.28 -54.97
CA ASN A 367 25.23 3.27 -53.70
C ASN A 367 25.98 4.64 -53.61
N THR A 368 26.32 5.24 -52.46
CA THR A 368 27.42 4.85 -51.55
C THR A 368 27.50 5.74 -50.29
N ALA A 369 27.86 5.09 -49.17
CA ALA A 369 28.63 5.57 -48.00
C ALA A 369 27.98 6.38 -46.84
N SER A 370 27.82 5.65 -45.73
CA SER A 370 28.16 5.98 -44.33
C SER A 370 27.21 6.86 -43.51
N ALA A 371 26.40 6.23 -42.65
CA ALA A 371 25.94 6.80 -41.37
C ALA A 371 25.37 5.72 -40.43
N ASN A 372 25.77 5.80 -39.15
CA ASN A 372 25.33 4.99 -37.99
C ASN A 372 23.80 4.80 -37.94
N THR A 373 23.33 3.56 -38.10
CA THR A 373 21.95 3.15 -37.79
C THR A 373 21.94 2.37 -36.47
N GLY A 374 21.14 2.87 -35.51
CA GLY A 374 20.77 2.10 -34.33
C GLY A 374 20.04 0.84 -34.77
N LYS A 375 20.74 -0.30 -34.75
CA LYS A 375 20.16 -1.60 -35.09
C LYS A 375 19.17 -1.98 -33.98
N THR A 376 17.89 -2.04 -34.32
CA THR A 376 16.88 -2.74 -33.53
C THR A 376 17.07 -4.24 -33.70
N LEU A 377 16.88 -5.01 -32.62
CA LEU A 377 16.86 -6.47 -32.69
C LEU A 377 15.70 -6.92 -33.57
N THR A 378 15.90 -8.03 -34.30
CA THR A 378 14.78 -8.66 -35.00
C THR A 378 13.93 -9.44 -33.99
N GLU A 379 12.65 -9.63 -34.30
CA GLU A 379 11.69 -10.27 -33.38
C GLU A 379 12.15 -11.66 -32.92
N ASN A 380 12.81 -12.44 -33.80
CA ASN A 380 13.31 -13.77 -33.42
C ASN A 380 14.64 -13.72 -32.66
N ALA A 381 15.46 -12.69 -32.85
CA ALA A 381 16.65 -12.46 -32.04
C ALA A 381 16.27 -12.09 -30.59
N GLU A 382 15.19 -11.32 -30.39
CA GLU A 382 14.63 -11.05 -29.07
C GLU A 382 14.08 -12.31 -28.40
N LYS A 383 13.37 -13.16 -29.16
CA LYS A 383 12.88 -14.46 -28.65
C LYS A 383 14.02 -15.38 -28.25
N LEU A 384 15.09 -15.47 -29.04
CA LEU A 384 16.27 -16.26 -28.70
C LEU A 384 16.96 -15.73 -27.44
N PHE A 385 17.08 -14.41 -27.30
CA PHE A 385 17.61 -13.79 -26.09
C PHE A 385 16.77 -14.12 -24.85
N GLY A 386 15.45 -14.02 -24.94
CA GLY A 386 14.54 -14.37 -23.84
C GLY A 386 14.67 -15.85 -23.41
N ILE A 387 14.83 -16.77 -24.36
CA ILE A 387 15.02 -18.20 -24.07
C ILE A 387 16.36 -18.45 -23.36
N LEU A 388 17.44 -17.80 -23.81
CA LEU A 388 18.76 -17.96 -23.19
C LEU A 388 18.84 -17.28 -21.81
N ALA A 389 18.25 -16.09 -21.66
CA ALA A 389 18.16 -15.39 -20.38
C ALA A 389 17.31 -16.14 -19.35
N GLY A 390 16.34 -16.95 -19.78
CA GLY A 390 15.60 -17.84 -18.90
C GLY A 390 16.35 -19.12 -18.50
N LYS A 391 17.48 -19.43 -19.14
CA LYS A 391 18.27 -20.67 -18.91
C LYS A 391 19.63 -20.43 -18.26
N TYR A 392 20.16 -19.21 -18.31
CA TYR A 392 21.48 -18.86 -17.81
C TYR A 392 21.44 -17.55 -17.01
N ASP A 393 22.14 -17.54 -15.88
CA ASP A 393 22.07 -16.43 -14.90
C ASP A 393 23.04 -15.28 -15.21
N THR A 394 24.03 -15.50 -16.09
CA THR A 394 25.06 -14.50 -16.41
C THR A 394 25.13 -14.17 -17.90
N ASN A 395 25.44 -12.89 -18.19
CA ASN A 395 25.57 -12.39 -19.55
C ASN A 395 26.70 -13.09 -20.34
N GLU A 396 27.75 -13.56 -19.68
CA GLU A 396 28.84 -14.31 -20.31
C GLU A 396 28.36 -15.69 -20.79
N GLN A 397 27.55 -16.39 -20.01
CA GLN A 397 26.97 -17.69 -20.39
C GLN A 397 25.98 -17.55 -21.54
N ILE A 398 25.13 -16.52 -21.50
CA ILE A 398 24.18 -16.20 -22.59
C ILE A 398 24.95 -15.93 -23.88
N ARG A 399 26.03 -15.14 -23.80
CA ARG A 399 26.86 -14.80 -24.96
C ARG A 399 27.59 -16.01 -25.52
N ALA A 400 28.19 -16.84 -24.65
CA ALA A 400 28.90 -18.05 -25.05
C ALA A 400 27.97 -19.06 -25.74
N GLU A 401 26.75 -19.24 -25.23
CA GLU A 401 25.79 -20.17 -25.84
C GLU A 401 25.20 -19.62 -27.14
N MET A 402 24.97 -18.31 -27.23
CA MET A 402 24.55 -17.67 -28.48
C MET A 402 25.63 -17.80 -29.56
N GLU A 403 26.89 -17.54 -29.21
CA GLU A 403 28.02 -17.70 -30.13
C GLU A 403 28.19 -19.17 -30.56
N ARG A 404 27.97 -20.12 -29.65
CA ARG A 404 27.97 -21.56 -29.98
C ARG A 404 26.89 -21.95 -30.99
N LEU A 405 25.68 -21.39 -30.85
CA LEU A 405 24.52 -21.72 -31.69
C LEU A 405 24.54 -21.01 -33.05
N THR A 406 25.07 -19.80 -33.10
CA THR A 406 24.91 -18.90 -34.27
C THR A 406 26.21 -18.48 -34.91
N LYS A 407 27.36 -18.69 -34.23
CA LYS A 407 28.69 -18.20 -34.60
C LYS A 407 28.77 -16.68 -34.72
N LYS A 408 27.89 -15.95 -34.04
CA LYS A 408 27.88 -14.48 -33.96
C LYS A 408 28.26 -14.01 -32.56
N ASN A 409 28.82 -12.81 -32.49
CA ASN A 409 29.31 -12.22 -31.24
C ASN A 409 28.30 -11.27 -30.60
N SER A 410 27.16 -11.05 -31.27
CA SER A 410 26.11 -10.11 -30.89
C SER A 410 24.75 -10.53 -31.45
N PHE A 411 23.68 -10.34 -30.68
CA PHE A 411 22.30 -10.57 -31.14
C PHE A 411 21.87 -9.59 -32.23
N PHE A 412 22.51 -8.42 -32.32
CA PHE A 412 22.26 -7.41 -33.37
C PHE A 412 22.85 -7.79 -34.74
N ASP A 413 23.64 -8.86 -34.79
CA ASP A 413 24.25 -9.37 -36.01
C ASP A 413 23.58 -10.67 -36.50
N LEU A 414 22.49 -11.08 -35.85
CA LEU A 414 21.68 -12.22 -36.25
C LEU A 414 20.67 -11.82 -37.32
N THR A 415 20.56 -12.65 -38.36
CA THR A 415 19.37 -12.63 -39.22
C THR A 415 18.24 -13.41 -38.56
N ASP A 416 17.01 -13.16 -38.98
CA ASP A 416 15.84 -13.87 -38.45
C ASP A 416 15.93 -15.38 -38.70
N GLU A 417 16.46 -15.82 -39.84
CA GLU A 417 16.64 -17.24 -40.15
C GLU A 417 17.73 -17.89 -39.28
N GLU A 418 18.77 -17.15 -38.92
CA GLU A 418 19.80 -17.62 -37.98
C GLU A 418 19.23 -17.78 -36.57
N ALA A 419 18.41 -16.82 -36.11
CA ALA A 419 17.73 -16.89 -34.83
C ALA A 419 16.73 -18.05 -34.77
N ILE A 420 15.95 -18.28 -35.83
CA ILE A 420 15.01 -19.41 -35.93
C ILE A 420 15.75 -20.75 -35.84
N ARG A 421 16.85 -20.93 -36.58
CA ARG A 421 17.66 -22.17 -36.53
C ARG A 421 18.25 -22.42 -35.14
N ALA A 422 18.67 -21.37 -34.45
CA ALA A 422 19.18 -21.48 -33.07
C ALA A 422 18.07 -21.89 -32.09
N ILE A 423 16.87 -21.29 -32.21
CA ILE A 423 15.69 -21.66 -31.40
C ILE A 423 15.29 -23.12 -31.65
N GLU A 424 15.28 -23.57 -32.91
CA GLU A 424 14.98 -24.97 -33.26
C GLU A 424 16.02 -25.96 -32.73
N SER A 425 17.30 -25.56 -32.74
CA SER A 425 18.39 -26.37 -32.18
C SER A 425 18.29 -26.51 -30.66
N LEU A 426 17.72 -25.52 -29.98
CA LEU A 426 17.41 -25.56 -28.54
C LEU A 426 16.15 -26.39 -28.22
N ARG A 427 15.27 -26.63 -29.19
CA ARG A 427 14.03 -27.41 -29.03
C ARG A 427 14.18 -28.92 -29.28
N LYS A 428 15.29 -29.40 -29.85
CA LYS A 428 15.51 -30.84 -30.05
C LYS A 428 15.97 -31.51 -28.74
N PRO A 429 15.28 -32.55 -28.24
CA PRO A 429 15.78 -33.33 -27.12
C PRO A 429 17.01 -34.14 -27.57
N VAL A 430 18.07 -34.10 -26.76
CA VAL A 430 19.25 -34.95 -26.92
C VAL A 430 18.83 -36.40 -26.66
N GLN A 431 18.55 -37.12 -27.73
CA GLN A 431 18.30 -38.56 -27.68
C GLN A 431 19.66 -39.28 -27.76
N LYS A 432 20.27 -39.53 -26.61
CA LYS A 432 21.38 -40.50 -26.51
C LYS A 432 20.78 -41.91 -26.55
N GLN A 433 21.37 -42.74 -27.40
CA GLN A 433 20.99 -44.10 -27.74
C GLN A 433 20.85 -45.00 -26.50
N ILE A 434 19.63 -45.49 -26.27
CA ILE A 434 19.36 -46.80 -25.69
C ILE A 434 18.24 -47.40 -26.53
N GLU A 435 18.44 -48.64 -26.96
CA GLU A 435 17.58 -49.43 -27.84
C GLU A 435 16.12 -49.44 -27.38
N LYS A 436 15.21 -49.08 -28.28
CA LYS A 436 13.75 -49.21 -28.08
C LYS A 436 13.30 -50.55 -28.67
N PRO A 437 12.61 -51.42 -27.92
CA PRO A 437 11.55 -52.22 -28.50
C PRO A 437 10.24 -51.40 -28.51
N ALA A 438 9.46 -51.62 -29.55
CA ALA A 438 8.17 -51.00 -29.77
C ALA A 438 7.16 -51.40 -28.68
N ASN A 439 6.38 -50.45 -28.17
CA ASN A 439 4.97 -50.71 -27.93
C ASN A 439 4.13 -49.43 -27.91
N ASN A 440 3.09 -49.44 -28.73
CA ASN A 440 1.97 -48.50 -28.69
C ASN A 440 1.07 -48.89 -27.51
N GLY A 441 0.87 -47.99 -26.57
CA GLY A 441 -0.17 -48.09 -25.55
C GLY A 441 -0.48 -46.70 -25.03
N SER A 442 -1.69 -46.19 -25.28
CA SER A 442 -2.18 -44.98 -24.64
C SER A 442 -2.17 -45.17 -23.12
N GLU A 443 -1.57 -44.24 -22.39
CA GLU A 443 -1.58 -44.20 -20.92
C GLU A 443 -3.04 -44.31 -20.42
N PRO A 444 -3.36 -45.25 -19.51
CA PRO A 444 -4.72 -45.41 -18.99
C PRO A 444 -5.21 -44.13 -18.29
N ASP A 445 -6.49 -43.78 -18.48
CA ASP A 445 -7.06 -42.54 -17.93
C ASP A 445 -6.92 -42.44 -16.40
N GLU A 446 -6.99 -43.57 -15.69
CA GLU A 446 -6.82 -43.62 -14.23
C GLU A 446 -5.39 -43.27 -13.77
N VAL A 447 -4.38 -43.62 -14.57
CA VAL A 447 -2.97 -43.28 -14.28
C VAL A 447 -2.76 -41.78 -14.47
N LYS A 448 -3.39 -41.21 -15.50
CA LYS A 448 -3.39 -39.77 -15.77
C LYS A 448 -4.10 -38.98 -14.67
N GLU A 449 -5.21 -39.50 -14.16
CA GLU A 449 -5.95 -38.91 -13.04
C GLU A 449 -5.13 -38.92 -11.75
N LEU A 450 -4.54 -40.06 -11.38
CA LEU A 450 -3.66 -40.16 -10.21
C LEU A 450 -2.48 -39.18 -10.31
N LYS A 451 -1.88 -39.05 -11.50
CA LYS A 451 -0.78 -38.12 -11.76
C LYS A 451 -1.19 -36.67 -11.55
N ASN A 452 -2.37 -36.27 -12.02
CA ASN A 452 -2.88 -34.91 -11.81
C ASN A 452 -3.15 -34.63 -10.32
N ILE A 453 -3.73 -35.60 -9.59
CA ILE A 453 -4.03 -35.44 -8.16
C ILE A 453 -2.74 -35.31 -7.35
N LEU A 454 -1.75 -36.17 -7.56
CA LEU A 454 -0.48 -36.11 -6.83
C LEU A 454 0.31 -34.84 -7.16
N THR A 455 0.27 -34.37 -8.41
CA THR A 455 0.92 -33.11 -8.81
C THR A 455 0.22 -31.89 -8.21
N ALA A 456 -1.08 -31.98 -7.91
CA ALA A 456 -1.83 -30.91 -7.25
C ALA A 456 -1.66 -30.89 -5.72
N LEU A 457 -1.42 -32.05 -5.10
CA LEU A 457 -1.26 -32.19 -3.65
C LEU A 457 0.17 -31.99 -3.15
N CYS A 458 1.19 -32.27 -3.98
CA CYS A 458 2.59 -32.18 -3.60
C CYS A 458 3.26 -30.93 -4.19
N GLU A 459 4.08 -30.23 -3.41
CA GLU A 459 4.68 -28.96 -3.82
C GLU A 459 5.88 -29.14 -4.75
N ASN A 460 6.52 -30.31 -4.74
CA ASN A 460 7.70 -30.59 -5.54
C ASN A 460 7.71 -32.01 -6.18
N PRO A 461 8.47 -32.22 -7.28
CA PRO A 461 8.49 -33.49 -7.99
C PRO A 461 9.05 -34.69 -7.20
N ILE A 462 9.90 -34.45 -6.20
CA ILE A 462 10.49 -35.52 -5.38
C ILE A 462 9.44 -36.10 -4.44
N GLU A 463 8.61 -35.23 -3.88
CA GLU A 463 7.47 -35.59 -3.04
C GLU A 463 6.40 -36.35 -3.82
N VAL A 464 6.13 -35.96 -5.07
CA VAL A 464 5.22 -36.72 -5.97
C VAL A 464 5.69 -38.17 -6.15
N VAL A 465 6.99 -38.39 -6.40
CA VAL A 465 7.55 -39.74 -6.59
C VAL A 465 7.54 -40.52 -5.28
N THR A 466 7.83 -39.86 -4.16
CA THR A 466 7.78 -40.47 -2.82
C THR A 466 6.36 -40.94 -2.49
N ARG A 467 5.37 -40.07 -2.71
CA ARG A 467 3.97 -40.37 -2.44
C ARG A 467 3.38 -41.39 -3.40
N LEU A 468 3.79 -41.37 -4.68
CA LEU A 468 3.46 -42.41 -5.65
C LEU A 468 3.96 -43.78 -5.17
N LYS A 469 5.20 -43.85 -4.69
CA LYS A 469 5.80 -45.07 -4.17
C LYS A 469 5.12 -45.59 -2.92
N GLU A 470 4.65 -44.71 -2.03
CA GLU A 470 3.87 -45.10 -0.86
C GLU A 470 2.51 -45.71 -1.22
N LEU A 471 1.81 -45.13 -2.20
CA LEU A 471 0.46 -45.53 -2.57
C LEU A 471 0.42 -46.75 -3.52
N THR A 472 1.42 -46.87 -4.39
CA THR A 472 1.42 -47.87 -5.46
C THR A 472 2.59 -48.85 -5.37
N GLY A 473 3.62 -48.57 -4.57
CA GLY A 473 4.83 -49.40 -4.47
C GLY A 473 5.83 -49.21 -5.62
N VAL A 474 5.54 -48.34 -6.60
CA VAL A 474 6.40 -48.08 -7.76
C VAL A 474 6.95 -46.65 -7.76
N ASP A 475 8.11 -46.47 -8.37
CA ASP A 475 8.88 -45.22 -8.39
C ASP A 475 8.63 -44.36 -9.65
N SER A 476 7.78 -44.81 -10.56
CA SER A 476 7.44 -44.10 -11.79
C SER A 476 6.00 -44.40 -12.23
N PHE A 477 5.32 -43.39 -12.78
CA PHE A 477 3.98 -43.52 -13.36
C PHE A 477 3.92 -44.50 -14.54
N GLU A 478 5.04 -44.71 -15.24
CA GLU A 478 5.15 -45.68 -16.35
C GLU A 478 4.97 -47.13 -15.88
N ASN A 479 5.19 -47.40 -14.59
CA ASN A 479 5.07 -48.72 -13.98
C ASN A 479 3.74 -48.92 -13.24
N VAL A 480 2.84 -47.94 -13.26
CA VAL A 480 1.55 -48.00 -12.55
C VAL A 480 0.52 -48.68 -13.46
N THR A 481 -0.08 -49.77 -12.98
CA THR A 481 -1.23 -50.37 -13.68
C THR A 481 -2.52 -49.59 -13.36
N LYS A 482 -3.52 -49.73 -14.23
CA LYS A 482 -4.85 -49.11 -14.03
C LYS A 482 -5.46 -49.47 -12.68
N GLU A 483 -5.29 -50.70 -12.23
CA GLU A 483 -5.80 -51.24 -10.99
C GLU A 483 -5.08 -50.66 -9.77
N MET A 484 -3.76 -50.45 -9.88
CA MET A 484 -2.97 -49.76 -8.86
C MET A 484 -3.36 -48.28 -8.75
N ALA A 485 -3.57 -47.61 -9.88
CA ALA A 485 -4.00 -46.22 -9.92
C ALA A 485 -5.38 -46.04 -9.27
N LYS A 486 -6.34 -46.89 -9.63
CA LYS A 486 -7.69 -46.85 -9.07
C LYS A 486 -7.68 -47.08 -7.56
N LYS A 487 -6.93 -48.08 -7.08
CA LYS A 487 -6.81 -48.36 -5.64
C LYS A 487 -6.17 -47.18 -4.89
N ALA A 488 -5.12 -46.57 -5.44
CA ALA A 488 -4.47 -45.41 -4.83
C ALA A 488 -5.42 -44.20 -4.72
N ILE A 489 -6.25 -43.94 -5.74
CA ILE A 489 -7.26 -42.88 -5.71
C ILE A 489 -8.32 -43.16 -4.64
N GLU A 490 -8.80 -44.40 -4.55
CA GLU A 490 -9.77 -44.81 -3.52
C GLU A 490 -9.19 -44.68 -2.09
N ASP A 491 -7.96 -45.15 -1.87
CA ASP A 491 -7.28 -45.07 -0.56
C ASP A 491 -7.07 -43.61 -0.12
N MET A 492 -6.71 -42.70 -1.05
CA MET A 492 -6.62 -41.26 -0.76
C MET A 492 -7.97 -40.62 -0.45
N THR A 493 -9.03 -41.03 -1.16
CA THR A 493 -10.39 -40.51 -0.94
C THR A 493 -10.91 -40.93 0.43
N VAL A 494 -10.66 -42.18 0.84
CA VAL A 494 -11.03 -42.70 2.17
C VAL A 494 -10.22 -42.02 3.29
N SER A 495 -8.93 -41.78 3.08
CA SER A 495 -8.11 -41.01 4.05
C SER A 495 -8.67 -39.59 4.23
N THR A 496 -8.97 -38.90 3.14
CA THR A 496 -9.45 -37.52 3.18
C THR A 496 -10.83 -37.42 3.85
N LEU A 497 -11.71 -38.42 3.66
CA LEU A 497 -13.02 -38.47 4.30
C LEU A 497 -12.98 -38.81 5.80
N ASN A 498 -11.91 -39.47 6.28
CA ASN A 498 -11.73 -39.76 7.72
C ASN A 498 -11.07 -38.60 8.49
N ASP A 499 -10.45 -37.64 7.77
CA ASP A 499 -9.85 -36.43 8.34
C ASP A 499 -10.87 -35.28 8.49
N PHE A 500 -12.10 -35.45 7.98
CA PHE A 500 -13.29 -34.60 8.23
C PHE A 500 -14.21 -35.24 9.27
#